data_AF-A0A3S0VHW2-F1
#
_entry.id   AF-A0A3S0VHW2-F1
#
_cell.length_a   1.000
_cell.length_b   1.000
_cell.length_c   1.000
_cell.angle_alpha   90.00
_cell.angle_beta   90.00
_cell.angle_gamma   90.00
#
_symmetry.space_group_name_H-M   'P 1'
#
loop_
_entity.id
_entity.type
_entity.pdbx_description
1 polymer ?
#
loop_
_entity_poly.entity_id
_entity_poly.type
_entity_poly.pdbx_seq_one_letter_code
_entity_poly.pdbx_strand_id
1 'polypeptide(L)'
;MTTAIQIENYLNSSPADLSLLGLPLPRWTEVYPGDNWGFLEKLSLFELASMQGKIEHLKALPWSKEAKIRVVQRDGFSAISAAAYNGHLPTLHYLLEEVGLSGEDRLEAIKAKNYDAIRGAARYGHLPILHYLLEEVGLSIKDKLEAIKARDYYTIRLAAYNSQLPPSNTY
;
A
#
# COMPACT_ATOMS: atom_id res chain seq x y z
N MET A 1 -17.42 -21.14 -1.26
CA MET A 1 -16.68 -20.34 -0.26
C MET A 1 -15.34 -20.04 -0.87
N THR A 2 -15.04 -18.81 -1.26
CA THR A 2 -13.61 -18.42 -1.38
C THR A 2 -13.15 -18.30 0.03
N THR A 3 -12.71 -19.44 0.52
CA THR A 3 -12.33 -19.56 1.91
C THR A 3 -11.10 -18.70 2.07
N ALA A 4 -11.03 -17.90 3.13
CA ALA A 4 -9.80 -17.20 3.50
C ALA A 4 -8.56 -18.11 3.42
N ILE A 5 -8.76 -19.42 3.62
CA ILE A 5 -7.83 -20.52 3.43
C ILE A 5 -7.16 -20.52 2.04
N GLN A 6 -7.87 -20.29 0.94
CA GLN A 6 -7.26 -20.28 -0.41
C GLN A 6 -6.33 -19.09 -0.62
N ILE A 7 -6.74 -17.91 -0.12
CA ILE A 7 -5.92 -16.69 -0.16
C ILE A 7 -4.69 -16.86 0.72
N GLU A 8 -4.87 -17.39 1.92
CA GLU A 8 -3.79 -17.66 2.87
C GLU A 8 -2.80 -18.69 2.32
N ASN A 9 -3.29 -19.78 1.71
CA ASN A 9 -2.44 -20.77 1.05
C ASN A 9 -1.62 -20.15 -0.09
N TYR A 10 -2.22 -19.28 -0.90
CA TYR A 10 -1.50 -18.56 -1.96
C TYR A 10 -0.43 -17.61 -1.40
N LEU A 11 -0.75 -16.83 -0.35
CA LEU A 11 0.22 -15.91 0.27
C LEU A 11 1.37 -16.65 0.97
N ASN A 12 1.15 -17.90 1.37
CA ASN A 12 2.15 -18.79 1.94
C ASN A 12 2.91 -19.61 0.89
N SER A 13 2.44 -19.68 -0.36
CA SER A 13 3.09 -20.41 -1.45
C SER A 13 4.01 -19.51 -2.30
N SER A 14 4.65 -20.13 -3.30
CA SER A 14 5.44 -19.40 -4.29
C SER A 14 4.53 -18.55 -5.19
N PRO A 15 4.89 -17.30 -5.52
CA PRO A 15 4.07 -16.42 -6.36
C PRO A 15 3.84 -16.96 -7.79
N ALA A 16 4.68 -17.89 -8.25
CA ALA A 16 4.54 -18.57 -9.54
C ALA A 16 3.41 -19.62 -9.54
N ASP A 17 2.91 -20.05 -8.38
CA ASP A 17 1.85 -21.05 -8.26
C ASP A 17 0.46 -20.39 -8.30
N LEU A 18 0.06 -20.00 -9.51
CA LEU A 18 -1.23 -19.36 -9.76
C LEU A 18 -2.41 -20.35 -9.80
N SER A 19 -2.15 -21.66 -9.63
CA SER A 19 -3.17 -22.73 -9.72
C SER A 19 -4.28 -22.57 -8.67
N LEU A 20 -3.96 -21.93 -7.53
CA LEU A 20 -4.86 -21.70 -6.41
C LEU A 20 -5.91 -20.59 -6.67
N LEU A 21 -5.76 -19.81 -7.76
CA LEU A 21 -6.68 -18.73 -8.13
C LEU A 21 -7.89 -19.18 -8.98
N GLY A 22 -7.96 -20.47 -9.35
CA GLY A 22 -8.83 -20.98 -10.43
C GLY A 22 -10.14 -21.68 -10.03
N LEU A 23 -10.64 -21.59 -8.79
CA LEU A 23 -11.86 -22.31 -8.35
C LEU A 23 -13.12 -21.42 -8.35
N PRO A 24 -14.33 -21.96 -8.63
CA PRO A 24 -15.59 -21.20 -8.78
C PRO A 24 -16.23 -20.78 -7.44
N LEU A 25 -16.92 -19.62 -7.45
CA LEU A 25 -17.33 -18.86 -6.25
C LEU A 25 -18.77 -19.13 -5.79
N PRO A 26 -19.11 -18.95 -4.49
CA PRO A 26 -20.48 -19.10 -3.99
C PRO A 26 -21.33 -17.82 -4.13
N ARG A 27 -22.57 -18.05 -4.56
CA ARG A 27 -23.85 -17.31 -4.45
C ARG A 27 -23.93 -15.97 -3.67
N TRP A 28 -23.12 -14.96 -3.99
CA TRP A 28 -23.45 -13.53 -3.79
C TRP A 28 -23.05 -12.66 -5.00
N THR A 29 -22.91 -13.28 -6.19
CA THR A 29 -22.42 -12.66 -7.44
C THR A 29 -23.48 -12.55 -8.53
N GLU A 30 -24.76 -12.49 -8.21
CA GLU A 30 -25.75 -11.97 -9.16
C GLU A 30 -25.65 -10.44 -8.99
N VAL A 31 -25.04 -9.67 -9.90
CA VAL A 31 -25.56 -9.30 -11.23
C VAL A 31 -24.43 -8.84 -12.17
N TYR A 32 -24.62 -9.17 -13.47
CA TYR A 32 -24.09 -8.61 -14.74
C TYR A 32 -23.24 -9.57 -15.61
N PRO A 33 -23.74 -9.96 -16.80
CA PRO A 33 -22.99 -10.72 -17.79
C PRO A 33 -22.19 -9.76 -18.69
N GLY A 34 -20.90 -10.05 -18.84
CA GLY A 34 -19.98 -9.31 -19.69
C GLY A 34 -18.57 -9.33 -19.10
N ASP A 35 -17.82 -10.40 -19.40
CA ASP A 35 -16.37 -10.56 -19.20
C ASP A 35 -15.77 -10.18 -17.84
N ASN A 36 -16.45 -10.49 -16.73
CA ASN A 36 -15.93 -10.28 -15.38
C ASN A 36 -15.62 -11.60 -14.65
N TRP A 37 -14.48 -12.19 -14.98
CA TRP A 37 -13.86 -13.25 -14.19
C TRP A 37 -13.25 -12.68 -12.89
N GLY A 38 -14.00 -12.68 -11.78
CA GLY A 38 -13.43 -12.62 -10.42
C GLY A 38 -12.88 -11.26 -9.95
N PHE A 39 -13.41 -10.14 -10.44
CA PHE A 39 -12.93 -8.80 -10.11
C PHE A 39 -13.08 -8.43 -8.63
N LEU A 40 -13.96 -9.07 -7.83
CA LEU A 40 -14.28 -8.62 -6.46
C LEU A 40 -13.53 -9.36 -5.33
N GLU A 41 -13.19 -10.64 -5.50
CA GLU A 41 -12.42 -11.38 -4.47
C GLU A 41 -10.92 -11.16 -4.58
N LYS A 42 -10.44 -10.93 -5.81
CA LYS A 42 -9.07 -10.54 -6.14
C LYS A 42 -8.61 -9.25 -5.44
N LEU A 43 -9.56 -8.37 -5.12
CA LEU A 43 -9.29 -7.09 -4.47
C LEU A 43 -8.80 -7.29 -3.03
N SER A 44 -9.37 -8.26 -2.31
CA SER A 44 -8.90 -8.64 -0.97
C SER A 44 -7.48 -9.19 -1.02
N LEU A 45 -7.15 -10.00 -2.04
CA LEU A 45 -5.82 -10.59 -2.17
C LEU A 45 -4.74 -9.53 -2.40
N PHE A 46 -5.00 -8.52 -3.24
CA PHE A 46 -4.05 -7.44 -3.50
C PHE A 46 -3.80 -6.58 -2.25
N GLU A 47 -4.86 -6.26 -1.51
CA GLU A 47 -4.75 -5.53 -0.24
C GLU A 47 -4.02 -6.37 0.83
N LEU A 48 -4.33 -7.66 0.97
CA LEU A 48 -3.68 -8.56 1.90
C LEU A 48 -2.21 -8.79 1.56
N ALA A 49 -1.87 -8.98 0.29
CA ALA A 49 -0.49 -9.06 -0.17
C ALA A 49 0.26 -7.75 0.11
N SER A 50 -0.39 -6.60 -0.04
CA SER A 50 0.19 -5.29 0.31
C SER A 50 0.43 -5.15 1.81
N MET A 51 -0.55 -5.57 2.61
CA MET A 51 -0.50 -5.58 4.07
C MET A 51 0.61 -6.49 4.62
N GLN A 52 0.89 -7.60 3.95
CA GLN A 52 1.95 -8.55 4.33
C GLN A 52 3.30 -8.28 3.63
N GLY A 53 3.38 -7.27 2.76
CA GLY A 53 4.61 -6.92 2.04
C GLY A 53 5.03 -7.94 0.97
N LYS A 54 4.09 -8.74 0.47
CA LYS A 54 4.30 -9.80 -0.53
C LYS A 54 4.37 -9.21 -1.94
N ILE A 55 5.39 -8.37 -2.19
CA ILE A 55 5.60 -7.68 -3.47
C ILE A 55 5.67 -8.64 -4.67
N GLU A 56 6.33 -9.79 -4.52
CA GLU A 56 6.46 -10.77 -5.60
C GLU A 56 5.10 -11.35 -6.01
N HIS A 57 4.19 -11.55 -5.05
CA HIS A 57 2.82 -11.96 -5.33
C HIS A 57 2.06 -10.86 -6.07
N LEU A 58 2.20 -9.59 -5.69
CA LEU A 58 1.60 -8.45 -6.40
C LEU A 58 2.10 -8.34 -7.85
N LYS A 59 3.41 -8.57 -8.06
CA LYS A 59 4.04 -8.56 -9.38
C LYS A 59 3.56 -9.73 -10.24
N ALA A 60 3.46 -10.93 -9.67
CA ALA A 60 3.08 -12.17 -10.35
C ALA A 60 1.60 -12.26 -10.74
N LEU A 61 0.73 -11.38 -10.21
CA LEU A 61 -0.67 -11.34 -10.62
C LEU A 61 -0.79 -11.11 -12.15
N PRO A 62 -1.54 -11.96 -12.89
CA PRO A 62 -1.68 -11.90 -14.34
C PRO A 62 -2.70 -10.82 -14.74
N TRP A 63 -2.54 -9.61 -14.21
CA TRP A 63 -3.43 -8.48 -14.44
C TRP A 63 -2.78 -7.48 -15.37
N SER A 64 -3.60 -6.87 -16.23
CA SER A 64 -3.14 -5.72 -17.01
C SER A 64 -2.73 -4.57 -16.09
N LYS A 65 -1.90 -3.67 -16.61
CA LYS A 65 -1.47 -2.47 -15.88
C LYS A 65 -2.67 -1.66 -15.39
N GLU A 66 -3.68 -1.48 -16.23
CA GLU A 66 -4.91 -0.73 -15.95
C GLU A 66 -5.71 -1.40 -14.84
N ALA A 67 -5.77 -2.74 -14.83
CA ALA A 67 -6.39 -3.49 -13.75
C ALA A 67 -5.65 -3.26 -12.43
N LYS A 68 -4.31 -3.31 -12.41
CA LYS A 68 -3.51 -3.03 -11.20
C LYS A 68 -3.76 -1.60 -10.68
N ILE A 69 -3.76 -0.59 -11.56
CA ILE A 69 -4.05 0.80 -11.18
C ILE A 69 -5.44 0.93 -10.55
N ARG A 70 -6.48 0.35 -11.17
CA ARG A 70 -7.85 0.37 -10.62
C ARG A 70 -7.94 -0.23 -9.22
N VAL A 71 -7.21 -1.32 -8.96
CA VAL A 71 -7.18 -1.93 -7.63
C VAL A 71 -6.47 -1.04 -6.62
N VAL A 72 -5.35 -0.42 -7.01
CA VAL A 72 -4.61 0.51 -6.15
C VAL A 72 -5.44 1.74 -5.79
N GLN A 73 -6.19 2.31 -6.73
CA GLN A 73 -7.05 3.48 -6.50
C GLN A 73 -8.31 3.17 -5.68
N ARG A 74 -8.65 1.88 -5.50
CA ARG A 74 -9.88 1.47 -4.82
C ARG A 74 -9.87 1.87 -3.34
N ASP A 75 -11.07 2.07 -2.80
CA ASP A 75 -11.31 2.33 -1.38
C ASP A 75 -10.43 3.46 -0.81
N GLY A 76 -10.13 4.46 -1.65
CA GLY A 76 -9.25 5.56 -1.32
C GLY A 76 -7.83 5.12 -1.00
N PHE A 77 -7.24 4.30 -1.87
CA PHE A 77 -5.86 3.83 -1.79
C PHE A 77 -5.53 2.97 -0.57
N SER A 78 -6.46 2.08 -0.20
CA SER A 78 -6.35 1.17 0.96
C SER A 78 -5.06 0.34 0.98
N ALA A 79 -4.61 -0.16 -0.17
CA ALA A 79 -3.38 -0.95 -0.29
C ALA A 79 -2.12 -0.17 0.10
N ILE A 80 -2.07 1.13 -0.24
CA ILE A 80 -0.94 2.01 0.07
C ILE A 80 -0.88 2.28 1.57
N SER A 81 -2.03 2.57 2.21
CA SER A 81 -2.04 2.71 3.66
C SER A 81 -1.70 1.39 4.34
N ALA A 82 -2.27 0.25 3.92
CA ALA A 82 -1.95 -1.06 4.49
C ALA A 82 -0.44 -1.38 4.46
N ALA A 83 0.25 -1.12 3.35
CA ALA A 83 1.71 -1.28 3.26
C ALA A 83 2.45 -0.34 4.22
N ALA A 84 2.02 0.92 4.32
CA ALA A 84 2.63 1.92 5.21
C ALA A 84 2.43 1.61 6.70
N TYR A 85 1.25 1.12 7.09
CA TYR A 85 0.92 0.70 8.45
C TYR A 85 1.80 -0.47 8.91
N ASN A 86 2.12 -1.39 8.00
CA ASN A 86 2.90 -2.60 8.30
C ASN A 86 4.41 -2.47 8.00
N GLY A 87 4.87 -1.30 7.54
CA GLY A 87 6.31 -1.06 7.39
C GLY A 87 6.91 -1.62 6.10
N HIS A 88 6.11 -1.94 5.10
CA HIS A 88 6.56 -2.57 3.86
C HIS A 88 6.97 -1.53 2.80
N LEU A 89 8.10 -0.86 3.02
CA LEU A 89 8.65 0.15 2.11
C LEU A 89 8.80 -0.35 0.64
N PRO A 90 9.35 -1.56 0.35
CA PRO A 90 9.46 -2.03 -1.03
C PRO A 90 8.10 -2.16 -1.73
N THR A 91 7.09 -2.61 -0.98
CA THR A 91 5.72 -2.73 -1.50
C THR A 91 5.12 -1.35 -1.75
N LEU A 92 5.36 -0.40 -0.85
CA LEU A 92 4.92 0.97 -1.02
C LEU A 92 5.52 1.62 -2.29
N HIS A 93 6.83 1.43 -2.53
CA HIS A 93 7.48 1.86 -3.77
C HIS A 93 6.86 1.22 -4.99
N TYR A 94 6.61 -0.09 -4.97
CA TYR A 94 5.95 -0.76 -6.09
C TYR A 94 4.59 -0.14 -6.40
N LEU A 95 3.77 0.09 -5.38
CA LEU A 95 2.41 0.62 -5.53
C LEU A 95 2.40 2.06 -6.06
N LEU A 96 3.35 2.90 -5.65
CA LEU A 96 3.42 4.30 -6.06
C LEU A 96 4.15 4.48 -7.39
N GLU A 97 5.29 3.81 -7.59
CA GLU A 97 6.22 4.10 -8.69
C GLU A 97 6.13 3.09 -9.85
N GLU A 98 5.91 1.81 -9.56
CA GLU A 98 6.03 0.74 -10.56
C GLU A 98 4.67 0.32 -11.18
N VAL A 99 3.57 0.42 -10.44
CA VAL A 99 2.21 0.13 -10.96
C VAL A 99 1.83 1.12 -12.08
N GLY A 100 2.47 2.29 -12.12
CA GLY A 100 2.30 3.29 -13.16
C GLY A 100 1.12 4.22 -12.94
N LEU A 101 0.88 4.58 -11.68
CA LEU A 101 0.03 5.71 -11.30
C LEU A 101 0.54 7.02 -11.94
N SER A 102 -0.37 7.93 -12.24
CA SER A 102 0.02 9.29 -12.65
C SER A 102 0.67 10.05 -11.47
N GLY A 103 1.33 11.16 -11.77
CA GLY A 103 1.90 12.02 -10.71
C GLY A 103 0.82 12.53 -9.76
N GLU A 104 -0.33 12.88 -10.32
CA GLU A 104 -1.52 13.34 -9.61
C GLU A 104 -2.10 12.24 -8.73
N ASP A 105 -2.26 11.02 -9.26
CA ASP A 105 -2.77 9.87 -8.50
C ASP A 105 -1.86 9.51 -7.33
N ARG A 106 -0.53 9.57 -7.51
CA ARG A 106 0.43 9.34 -6.41
C ARG A 106 0.23 10.36 -5.29
N LEU A 107 0.08 11.64 -5.63
CA LEU A 107 -0.15 12.69 -4.64
C LEU A 107 -1.52 12.54 -3.96
N GLU A 108 -2.56 12.18 -4.72
CA GLU A 108 -3.88 11.89 -4.17
C GLU A 108 -3.83 10.72 -3.19
N ALA A 109 -3.13 9.64 -3.55
CA ALA A 109 -2.95 8.47 -2.71
C ALA A 109 -2.31 8.79 -1.35
N ILE A 110 -1.31 9.67 -1.35
CA ILE A 110 -0.61 10.07 -0.13
C ILE A 110 -1.49 10.95 0.76
N LYS A 111 -2.33 11.81 0.15
CA LYS A 111 -3.27 12.70 0.84
C LYS A 111 -4.55 11.97 1.26
N ALA A 112 -4.80 10.79 0.69
CA ALA A 112 -6.02 10.02 0.91
C ALA A 112 -6.30 9.81 2.40
N LYS A 113 -7.60 9.86 2.74
CA LYS A 113 -8.10 9.65 4.11
C LYS A 113 -7.37 10.51 5.15
N ASN A 114 -7.06 11.76 4.79
CA ASN A 114 -6.33 12.71 5.63
C ASN A 114 -4.94 12.17 6.01
N TYR A 115 -4.14 11.84 5.00
CA TYR A 115 -2.76 11.36 5.14
C TYR A 115 -2.63 10.04 5.91
N ASP A 116 -3.54 9.09 5.67
CA ASP A 116 -3.64 7.84 6.44
C ASP A 116 -2.37 6.99 6.38
N ALA A 117 -1.72 6.89 5.22
CA ALA A 117 -0.46 6.18 5.07
C ALA A 117 0.66 6.77 5.94
N ILE A 118 0.81 8.10 5.95
CA ILE A 118 1.80 8.82 6.78
C ILE A 118 1.47 8.62 8.26
N ARG A 119 0.20 8.76 8.64
CA ARG A 119 -0.26 8.57 10.03
C ARG A 119 -0.01 7.17 10.54
N GLY A 120 -0.25 6.16 9.69
CA GLY A 120 0.01 4.75 9.97
C GLY A 120 1.49 4.47 10.17
N ALA A 121 2.34 4.88 9.23
CA ALA A 121 3.78 4.75 9.35
C ALA A 121 4.32 5.42 10.63
N ALA A 122 3.84 6.62 10.96
CA ALA A 122 4.19 7.30 12.20
C ALA A 122 3.66 6.61 13.46
N ARG A 123 2.53 5.90 13.39
CA ARG A 123 1.94 5.22 14.56
C ARG A 123 2.79 4.05 14.99
N TYR A 124 3.31 3.33 14.01
CA TYR A 124 4.09 2.12 14.24
C TYR A 124 5.60 2.34 14.15
N GLY A 125 6.04 3.59 13.91
CA GLY A 125 7.46 3.96 13.95
C GLY A 125 8.25 3.59 12.71
N HIS A 126 7.59 3.45 11.55
CA HIS A 126 8.22 3.08 10.28
C HIS A 126 8.93 4.28 9.65
N LEU A 127 10.07 4.66 10.24
CA LEU A 127 10.87 5.84 9.84
C LEU A 127 11.26 5.86 8.35
N PRO A 128 11.68 4.74 7.72
CA PRO A 128 12.01 4.75 6.29
C PRO A 128 10.83 5.15 5.41
N ILE A 129 9.62 4.72 5.76
CA ILE A 129 8.40 5.07 5.03
C ILE A 129 8.04 6.54 5.22
N LEU A 130 8.20 7.07 6.44
CA LEU A 130 7.97 8.49 6.68
C LEU A 130 8.94 9.36 5.88
N HIS A 131 10.21 8.98 5.83
CA HIS A 131 11.21 9.70 5.06
C HIS A 131 10.83 9.72 3.57
N TYR A 132 10.53 8.55 3.01
CA TYR A 132 10.11 8.44 1.62
C TYR A 132 8.86 9.30 1.33
N LEU A 133 7.77 9.12 2.10
CA LEU A 133 6.50 9.81 1.86
C LEU A 133 6.57 11.34 2.04
N LEU A 134 7.43 11.83 2.94
CA LEU A 134 7.56 13.27 3.20
C LEU A 134 8.60 13.95 2.32
N GLU A 135 9.73 13.30 2.04
CA GLU A 135 10.87 13.96 1.40
C GLU A 135 11.02 13.59 -0.08
N GLU A 136 10.65 12.38 -0.48
CA GLU A 136 10.95 11.88 -1.83
C GLU A 136 9.77 12.01 -2.79
N VAL A 137 8.52 11.93 -2.31
CA VAL A 137 7.34 11.99 -3.19
C VAL A 137 6.89 13.41 -3.57
N GLY A 138 7.69 14.43 -3.22
CA GLY A 138 7.46 15.81 -3.69
C GLY A 138 6.25 16.52 -3.07
N LEU A 139 5.85 16.15 -1.84
CA LEU A 139 4.81 16.86 -1.11
C LEU A 139 5.19 18.34 -0.90
N SER A 140 4.22 19.24 -1.10
CA SER A 140 4.43 20.65 -0.81
C SER A 140 4.65 20.87 0.69
N ILE A 141 5.35 21.94 1.07
CA ILE A 141 5.57 22.29 2.48
C ILE A 141 4.23 22.39 3.24
N LYS A 142 3.18 22.90 2.59
CA LYS A 142 1.84 22.96 3.17
C LYS A 142 1.29 21.58 3.48
N ASP A 143 1.37 20.65 2.53
CA ASP A 143 0.89 19.27 2.70
C ASP A 143 1.68 18.53 3.77
N LYS A 144 3.00 18.70 3.81
CA LYS A 144 3.85 18.17 4.89
C LYS A 144 3.37 18.67 6.26
N LEU A 145 3.11 19.97 6.39
CA LEU A 145 2.61 20.56 7.64
C LEU A 145 1.23 20.03 8.03
N GLU A 146 0.32 19.84 7.06
CA GLU A 146 -1.00 19.26 7.32
C GLU A 146 -0.92 17.80 7.78
N ALA A 147 -0.10 16.99 7.12
CA ALA A 147 0.15 15.60 7.49
C ALA A 147 0.73 15.47 8.92
N ILE A 148 1.63 16.38 9.28
CA ILE A 148 2.26 16.46 10.61
C ILE A 148 1.26 16.92 11.68
N LYS A 149 0.38 17.87 11.37
CA LYS A 149 -0.65 18.39 12.30
C LYS A 149 -1.72 17.36 12.63
N ALA A 150 -2.02 16.45 11.71
CA ALA A 150 -3.10 15.48 11.85
C ALA A 150 -2.94 14.47 13.00
N ARG A 151 -1.80 14.45 13.73
CA ARG A 151 -1.60 13.52 14.87
C ARG A 151 -0.63 14.02 15.96
N ASP A 152 -0.86 15.22 16.49
CA ASP A 152 -0.16 15.73 17.69
C ASP A 152 1.36 15.86 17.54
N TYR A 153 1.85 16.40 16.42
CA TYR A 153 3.26 16.80 16.28
C TYR A 153 4.29 15.65 16.45
N TYR A 154 3.86 14.38 16.38
CA TYR A 154 4.75 13.23 16.63
C TYR A 154 5.97 13.18 15.67
N THR A 155 5.75 13.55 14.41
CA THR A 155 6.78 13.71 13.37
C THR A 155 7.73 14.88 13.66
N ILE A 156 7.27 15.98 14.28
CA ILE A 156 8.13 17.06 14.77
C ILE A 156 8.96 16.60 15.98
N ARG A 157 8.40 15.74 16.85
CA ARG A 157 9.16 15.14 17.96
C ARG A 157 10.31 14.24 17.46
N LEU A 158 10.12 13.56 16.34
CA LEU A 158 11.16 12.74 15.70
C LEU A 158 12.22 13.59 14.96
N ALA A 159 11.82 14.65 14.27
CA ALA A 159 12.76 15.59 13.67
C ALA A 159 13.65 16.26 14.74
N ALA A 160 13.05 16.67 15.87
CA ALA A 160 13.78 17.19 17.02
C ALA A 160 14.75 16.16 17.65
N TYR A 161 14.40 14.87 17.64
CA TYR A 161 15.27 13.79 18.12
C TYR A 161 16.48 13.56 17.19
N ASN A 162 16.29 13.65 15.88
CA ASN A 162 17.37 13.48 14.90
C ASN A 162 18.28 14.71 14.75
N SER A 163 17.78 15.93 14.97
CA SER A 163 18.60 17.16 14.99
C SER A 163 19.42 17.35 16.28
N GLN A 164 19.25 16.48 17.28
CA GLN A 164 20.03 16.51 18.53
C GLN A 164 21.13 15.44 18.60
N LEU A 165 21.27 14.57 17.60
CA LEU A 165 22.46 13.74 17.50
C LEU A 165 23.61 14.63 16.99
N PRO A 166 24.69 14.84 17.77
CA PRO A 166 25.92 15.38 17.19
C PRO A 166 26.33 14.46 16.03
N PRO A 167 26.95 14.99 14.96
CA PRO A 167 27.45 14.16 13.88
C PRO A 167 28.25 13.01 14.50
N SER A 168 27.86 11.78 14.17
CA SER A 168 28.49 10.57 14.69
C SER A 168 29.99 10.67 14.42
N ASN A 169 30.75 10.98 15.47
CA ASN A 169 32.20 10.99 15.41
C ASN A 169 32.65 9.54 15.47
N THR A 170 32.56 8.85 14.34
CA THR A 170 33.25 7.59 14.12
C THR A 170 34.61 7.92 13.51
N TYR A 171 35.60 7.98 14.42
CA TYR A 171 37.06 7.89 14.28
C TYR A 171 37.76 8.76 13.23
#